data_AF-A0A519KVI2-F1
#
_entry.id   AF-A0A519KVI2-F1
#
_cell.length_a   1.000
_cell.length_b   1.000
_cell.length_c   1.000
_cell.angle_alpha   90.00
_cell.angle_beta   90.00
_cell.angle_gamma   90.00
#
_symmetry.space_group_name_H-M   'P 1'
#
loop_
_entity.id
_entity.type
_entity.pdbx_description
1 polymer ?
#
loop_
_entity_poly.entity_id
_entity_poly.type
_entity_poly.pdbx_seq_one_letter_code
_entity_poly.pdbx_strand_id
1 'polypeptide(L)'
;MSDAHGRFDGPSNGKPPREKAFNVPLVVLLIALSMPVLFYFQRQLPDMGMSMAFAPADLEQGRWGGLLTAMLLHGGWTHALMNAVAAVAFGSPVARLFGGRMGPTVFLLFYVACGVLAALGYGLIHWGSTEPMVGASGAVFGLIGA
;
A
#
# COMPACT_ATOMS: atom_id res chain seq x y z
N MET A 1 -40.99 17.15 -18.82
CA MET A 1 -41.99 18.23 -18.69
C MET A 1 -41.81 19.12 -19.89
N SER A 2 -42.76 19.11 -20.83
CA SER A 2 -42.75 20.00 -22.00
C SER A 2 -43.06 21.42 -21.52
N ASP A 3 -42.30 22.40 -21.99
CA ASP A 3 -42.67 23.80 -21.80
C ASP A 3 -43.94 24.13 -22.62
N ALA A 4 -44.56 25.27 -22.32
CA ALA A 4 -45.81 25.73 -22.91
C ALA A 4 -45.72 26.02 -24.43
N HIS A 5 -44.57 25.77 -25.05
CA HIS A 5 -44.29 26.03 -26.47
C HIS A 5 -43.93 24.77 -27.27
N GLY A 6 -44.05 23.57 -26.66
CA GLY A 6 -43.92 22.30 -27.37
C GLY A 6 -42.54 22.09 -27.98
N ARG A 7 -41.50 22.75 -27.44
CA ARG A 7 -40.12 22.49 -27.89
C ARG A 7 -39.60 21.27 -27.16
N PHE A 8 -39.17 20.27 -27.93
CA PHE A 8 -38.34 19.20 -27.40
C PHE A 8 -36.97 19.78 -27.07
N ASP A 9 -36.70 19.97 -25.77
CA ASP A 9 -35.34 20.17 -25.29
C ASP A 9 -34.55 18.89 -25.56
N GLY A 10 -33.69 18.93 -26.57
CA GLY A 10 -32.74 17.85 -26.85
C GLY A 10 -31.87 17.55 -25.62
N PRO A 11 -31.32 16.34 -25.50
CA PRO A 11 -30.46 16.00 -24.37
C PRO A 11 -29.35 17.04 -24.23
N SER A 12 -29.23 17.62 -23.03
CA SER A 12 -28.23 18.63 -22.73
C SER A 12 -26.86 18.12 -23.16
N ASN A 13 -26.21 18.84 -24.07
CA ASN A 13 -24.86 18.57 -24.60
C ASN A 13 -23.75 18.82 -23.53
N GLY A 14 -24.03 18.51 -22.28
CA GLY A 14 -23.05 18.55 -21.20
C GLY A 14 -22.09 17.39 -21.37
N LYS A 15 -20.86 17.67 -21.81
CA LYS A 15 -19.75 16.72 -21.62
C LYS A 15 -19.80 16.26 -20.15
N PRO A 16 -19.76 14.93 -19.87
CA PRO A 16 -19.74 14.46 -18.50
C PRO A 16 -18.60 15.18 -17.76
N PRO A 17 -18.80 15.58 -16.49
CA PRO A 17 -17.76 16.24 -15.71
C PRO A 17 -16.48 15.42 -15.84
N ARG A 18 -15.37 16.05 -16.19
CA ARG A 18 -14.05 15.39 -16.22
C ARG A 18 -13.69 15.05 -14.79
N GLU A 19 -14.12 13.90 -14.30
CA GLU A 19 -13.53 13.33 -13.11
C GLU A 19 -12.06 13.05 -13.41
N LYS A 20 -11.18 13.61 -12.60
CA LYS A 20 -9.75 13.36 -12.74
C LYS A 20 -9.55 11.86 -12.58
N ALA A 21 -9.09 11.19 -13.63
CA ALA A 21 -8.72 9.77 -13.62
C ALA A 21 -7.69 9.42 -12.53
N PHE A 22 -7.10 10.44 -11.88
CA PHE A 22 -6.05 10.34 -10.87
C PHE A 22 -6.43 11.02 -9.53
N ASN A 23 -7.66 10.81 -9.02
CA ASN A 23 -8.00 11.22 -7.66
C ASN A 23 -7.50 10.17 -6.63
N VAL A 24 -6.19 10.05 -6.48
CA VAL A 24 -5.57 9.07 -5.55
C VAL A 24 -5.87 9.50 -4.11
N PRO A 25 -6.45 8.64 -3.25
CA PRO A 25 -6.65 8.95 -1.84
C PRO A 25 -5.33 9.33 -1.18
N LEU A 26 -5.33 10.39 -0.37
CA LEU A 26 -4.10 10.92 0.22
C LEU A 26 -3.29 9.85 0.96
N VAL A 27 -3.96 8.98 1.74
CA VAL A 27 -3.29 7.90 2.47
C VAL A 27 -2.54 6.94 1.54
N VAL A 28 -3.11 6.59 0.38
CA VAL A 28 -2.50 5.72 -0.62
C VAL A 28 -1.30 6.41 -1.25
N LEU A 29 -1.44 7.70 -1.59
CA LEU A 29 -0.35 8.50 -2.13
C LEU A 29 0.81 8.61 -1.13
N LEU A 30 0.52 8.85 0.15
CA LEU A 30 1.54 8.94 1.19
C LEU A 30 2.29 7.62 1.37
N ILE A 31 1.59 6.48 1.35
CA ILE A 31 2.23 5.15 1.40
C ILE A 31 3.08 4.91 0.16
N ALA A 32 2.57 5.21 -1.04
CA ALA A 32 3.32 5.00 -2.27
C ALA A 32 4.57 5.88 -2.35
N LEU A 33 4.47 7.15 -1.93
CA LEU A 33 5.62 8.07 -1.91
C LEU A 33 6.61 7.75 -0.79
N SER A 34 6.17 7.17 0.33
CA SER A 34 7.08 6.81 1.41
C SER A 34 8.08 5.74 0.97
N MET A 35 7.70 4.79 0.10
CA MET A 35 8.60 3.71 -0.33
C MET A 35 9.90 4.19 -1.00
N PRO A 36 9.87 4.99 -2.09
CA PRO A 36 11.11 5.51 -2.69
C PRO A 36 11.85 6.49 -1.79
N VAL A 37 11.14 7.27 -0.96
CA VAL A 37 11.75 8.22 -0.02
C VAL A 37 12.50 7.49 1.08
N LEU A 38 11.87 6.50 1.72
CA LEU A 38 12.49 5.67 2.76
C LEU A 38 13.63 4.85 2.17
N PHE A 39 13.49 4.32 0.96
CA PHE A 39 14.59 3.61 0.30
C PHE A 39 15.80 4.52 0.02
N TYR A 40 15.56 5.80 -0.35
CA TYR A 40 16.65 6.78 -0.48
C TYR A 40 17.44 6.95 0.83
N PHE A 41 16.76 7.05 1.97
CA PHE A 41 17.41 7.16 3.28
C PHE A 41 18.02 5.84 3.76
N GLN A 42 17.35 4.72 3.51
CA GLN A 42 17.82 3.37 3.83
C GLN A 42 19.21 3.11 3.26
N ARG A 43 19.47 3.59 2.04
CA ARG A 43 20.77 3.47 1.37
C ARG A 43 21.93 4.17 2.08
N GLN A 44 21.64 5.09 2.99
CA GLN A 44 22.63 5.84 3.75
C GLN A 44 22.95 5.18 5.10
N LEU A 45 22.23 4.11 5.48
CA LEU A 45 22.47 3.37 6.71
C LEU A 45 23.66 2.40 6.55
N PRO A 46 24.45 2.16 7.63
CA PRO A 46 25.66 1.33 7.56
C PRO A 46 25.43 -0.10 7.04
N ASP A 47 24.25 -0.66 7.31
CA ASP A 47 23.84 -2.01 6.94
C ASP A 47 22.68 -2.01 5.93
N MET A 48 22.44 -0.88 5.26
CA MET A 48 21.27 -0.70 4.38
C MET A 48 19.93 -0.94 5.09
N GLY A 49 19.87 -0.78 6.42
CA GLY A 49 18.70 -1.00 7.25
C GLY A 49 18.39 -2.47 7.55
N MET A 50 19.28 -3.41 7.21
CA MET A 50 19.03 -4.84 7.37
C MET A 50 18.83 -5.29 8.83
N SER A 51 19.35 -4.54 9.81
CA SER A 51 19.05 -4.72 11.24
C SER A 51 17.58 -4.51 11.61
N MET A 52 16.79 -3.86 10.73
CA MET A 52 15.35 -3.66 10.86
C MET A 52 14.54 -4.61 9.95
N ALA A 53 15.19 -5.51 9.23
CA ALA A 53 14.52 -6.53 8.43
C ALA A 53 13.89 -7.61 9.33
N PHE A 54 13.12 -8.51 8.73
CA PHE A 54 12.55 -9.65 9.43
C PHE A 54 13.18 -10.94 8.92
N ALA A 55 13.76 -11.73 9.81
CA ALA A 55 14.13 -13.12 9.53
C ALA A 55 13.22 -14.07 10.34
N PRO A 56 12.82 -15.22 9.81
CA PRO A 56 12.00 -16.19 10.55
C PRO A 56 12.59 -16.60 11.90
N ALA A 57 13.92 -16.71 12.02
CA ALA A 57 14.63 -16.98 13.26
C ALA A 57 14.39 -15.90 14.36
N ASP A 58 13.93 -14.70 14.00
CA ASP A 58 13.59 -13.64 14.94
C ASP A 58 12.38 -13.99 15.81
N LEU A 59 11.45 -14.83 15.31
CA LEU A 59 10.28 -15.27 16.07
C LEU A 59 10.68 -16.08 17.31
N GLU A 60 11.62 -17.00 17.14
CA GLU A 60 12.16 -17.83 18.24
C GLU A 60 12.92 -16.99 19.26
N GLN A 61 13.57 -15.93 18.79
CA GLN A 61 14.41 -15.05 19.61
C GLN A 61 13.61 -13.88 20.22
N GLY A 62 12.29 -13.86 20.05
CA GLY A 62 11.42 -12.83 20.58
C GLY A 62 11.62 -11.44 19.97
N ARG A 63 12.21 -11.36 18.77
CA ARG A 63 12.48 -10.10 18.04
C ARG A 63 11.38 -9.76 17.04
N TRP A 64 10.21 -9.41 17.56
CA TRP A 64 9.01 -9.18 16.75
C TRP A 64 9.02 -7.88 15.93
N GLY A 65 9.97 -6.97 16.19
CA GLY A 65 10.02 -5.65 15.54
C GLY A 65 10.08 -5.72 14.01
N GLY A 66 10.83 -6.70 13.49
CA GLY A 66 10.98 -6.95 12.05
C GLY A 66 9.64 -7.14 11.33
N LEU A 67 8.63 -7.72 11.98
CA LEU A 67 7.31 -7.96 11.37
C LEU A 67 6.65 -6.69 10.84
N LEU A 68 6.94 -5.55 11.46
CA LEU A 68 6.45 -4.25 11.03
C LEU A 68 7.51 -3.48 10.23
N THR A 69 8.76 -3.42 10.73
CA THR A 69 9.80 -2.58 10.13
C THR A 69 10.25 -3.07 8.77
N ALA A 70 10.18 -4.38 8.49
CA ALA A 70 10.52 -4.93 7.18
C ALA A 70 9.65 -4.36 6.05
N MET A 71 8.41 -3.94 6.34
CA MET A 71 7.51 -3.32 5.36
C MET A 71 8.05 -1.97 4.83
N LEU A 72 8.90 -1.30 5.60
CA LEU A 72 9.46 0.01 5.28
C LEU A 72 10.74 -0.09 4.43
N LEU A 73 11.39 -1.26 4.46
CA LEU A 73 12.65 -1.54 3.78
C LEU A 73 12.40 -2.07 2.38
N HIS A 74 13.32 -1.79 1.45
CA HIS A 74 13.27 -2.34 0.10
C HIS A 74 14.66 -2.81 -0.34
N GLY A 75 14.69 -3.88 -1.15
CA GLY A 75 15.94 -4.45 -1.67
C GLY A 75 16.54 -3.71 -2.88
N GLY A 76 15.88 -2.65 -3.38
CA GLY A 76 16.31 -1.93 -4.58
C GLY A 76 15.28 -0.94 -5.09
N TRP A 77 15.69 -0.03 -5.98
CA TRP A 77 14.80 0.97 -6.59
C TRP A 77 13.64 0.33 -7.34
N THR A 78 13.90 -0.67 -8.18
CA THR A 78 12.84 -1.38 -8.92
C THR A 78 11.84 -2.01 -7.97
N HIS A 79 12.31 -2.60 -6.87
CA HIS A 79 11.45 -3.20 -5.86
C HIS A 79 10.57 -2.14 -5.15
N ALA A 80 11.14 -1.00 -4.75
CA ALA A 80 10.39 0.10 -4.14
C ALA A 80 9.37 0.73 -5.10
N LEU A 81 9.78 1.01 -6.34
CA LEU A 81 8.91 1.63 -7.34
C LEU A 81 7.75 0.72 -7.76
N MET A 82 8.01 -0.58 -7.93
CA MET A 82 6.96 -1.55 -8.24
C MET A 82 5.92 -1.62 -7.11
N ASN A 83 6.34 -1.69 -5.85
CA ASN A 83 5.41 -1.64 -4.72
C ASN A 83 4.64 -0.33 -4.64
N ALA A 84 5.29 0.81 -4.91
CA ALA A 84 4.63 2.11 -4.90
C ALA A 84 3.54 2.21 -5.99
N VAL A 85 3.86 1.81 -7.22
CA VAL A 85 2.91 1.79 -8.33
C VAL A 85 1.76 0.83 -8.04
N ALA A 86 2.06 -0.38 -7.56
CA ALA A 86 1.03 -1.36 -7.20
C ALA A 86 0.15 -0.87 -6.03
N ALA A 87 0.74 -0.22 -5.02
CA ALA A 87 -0.01 0.38 -3.92
C ALA A 87 -0.97 1.47 -4.42
N VAL A 88 -0.57 2.31 -5.39
CA VAL A 88 -1.49 3.28 -6.00
C VAL A 88 -2.60 2.57 -6.77
N ALA A 89 -2.25 1.58 -7.61
CA ALA A 89 -3.18 0.89 -8.48
C ALA A 89 -4.27 0.13 -7.69
N PHE A 90 -3.85 -0.66 -6.69
CA PHE A 90 -4.75 -1.54 -5.93
C PHE A 90 -5.24 -0.92 -4.62
N GLY A 91 -4.45 -0.03 -4.02
CA GLY A 91 -4.85 0.66 -2.78
C GLY A 91 -5.89 1.74 -3.01
N SER A 92 -5.93 2.39 -4.19
CA SER A 92 -6.90 3.46 -4.45
C SER A 92 -8.36 2.98 -4.43
N PRO A 93 -8.74 1.87 -5.08
CA PRO A 93 -10.07 1.28 -4.93
C PRO A 93 -10.39 0.91 -3.48
N VAL A 94 -9.48 0.18 -2.80
CA VAL A 94 -9.68 -0.30 -1.42
C VAL A 94 -9.87 0.85 -0.43
N ALA A 95 -9.03 1.90 -0.51
CA ALA A 95 -9.16 3.07 0.35
C ALA A 95 -10.49 3.82 0.14
N ARG A 96 -11.06 3.79 -1.07
CA ARG A 96 -12.37 4.40 -1.35
C ARG A 96 -13.52 3.56 -0.80
N LEU A 97 -13.38 2.23 -0.73
CA LEU A 97 -14.38 1.34 -0.12
C LEU A 97 -14.60 1.66 1.36
N PHE A 98 -13.52 1.98 2.10
CA PHE A 98 -13.63 2.24 3.53
C PHE A 98 -14.40 3.52 3.88
N GLY A 99 -14.37 4.54 3.02
CA GLY A 99 -15.20 5.75 3.13
C GLY A 99 -15.17 6.50 4.47
N GLY A 100 -15.97 7.56 4.57
CA GLY A 100 -16.16 8.30 5.83
C GLY A 100 -14.91 8.96 6.43
N ARG A 101 -15.06 9.48 7.65
CA ARG A 101 -13.98 10.21 8.34
C ARG A 101 -12.86 9.30 8.85
N MET A 102 -13.16 8.03 9.12
CA MET A 102 -12.20 7.04 9.62
C MET A 102 -11.57 6.18 8.52
N GLY A 103 -12.01 6.31 7.26
CA GLY A 103 -11.55 5.49 6.13
C GLY A 103 -10.03 5.43 5.97
N PRO A 104 -9.29 6.55 6.05
CA PRO A 104 -7.83 6.52 5.97
C PRO A 104 -7.17 5.67 7.06
N THR A 105 -7.68 5.74 8.29
CA THR A 105 -7.17 4.96 9.43
C THR A 105 -7.46 3.48 9.25
N VAL A 106 -8.69 3.13 8.84
CA VAL A 106 -9.07 1.74 8.57
C VAL A 106 -8.23 1.15 7.44
N PHE A 107 -8.01 1.93 6.37
CA PHE A 107 -7.13 1.55 5.27
C PHE A 107 -5.70 1.26 5.74
N LEU A 108 -5.13 2.16 6.55
CA LEU A 108 -3.77 1.98 7.06
C LEU A 108 -3.66 0.74 7.95
N LEU A 109 -4.64 0.51 8.83
CA LEU A 109 -4.67 -0.68 9.69
C LEU A 109 -4.81 -1.96 8.86
N PHE A 110 -5.66 -1.95 7.84
CA PHE A 110 -5.80 -3.07 6.90
C PHE A 110 -4.47 -3.36 6.17
N TYR A 111 -3.84 -2.32 5.63
CA TYR A 111 -2.55 -2.42 4.94
C TYR A 111 -1.46 -3.01 5.85
N VAL A 112 -1.33 -2.50 7.08
CA VAL A 112 -0.38 -3.01 8.08
C VAL A 112 -0.70 -4.46 8.46
N ALA A 113 -1.98 -4.78 8.70
CA ALA A 113 -2.39 -6.13 9.05
C ALA A 113 -2.03 -7.14 7.94
N CYS A 114 -2.26 -6.80 6.66
CA CYS A 114 -1.86 -7.64 5.54
C CYS A 114 -0.33 -7.87 5.50
N GLY A 115 0.47 -6.82 5.71
CA GLY A 115 1.93 -6.94 5.75
C GLY A 115 2.43 -7.84 6.89
N VAL A 116 1.91 -7.64 8.10
CA VAL A 116 2.26 -8.44 9.27
C VAL A 116 1.84 -9.90 9.09
N LEU A 117 0.62 -10.16 8.58
CA LEU A 117 0.16 -11.52 8.30
C LEU A 117 1.01 -12.21 7.23
N ALA A 118 1.43 -11.50 6.19
CA ALA A 118 2.34 -12.03 5.18
C ALA A 118 3.72 -12.38 5.78
N ALA A 119 4.27 -11.50 6.62
CA ALA A 119 5.55 -11.75 7.30
C ALA A 119 5.47 -12.96 8.25
N LEU A 120 4.40 -13.05 9.04
CA LEU A 120 4.12 -14.23 9.88
C LEU A 120 3.96 -15.50 9.05
N GLY A 121 3.21 -15.44 7.95
CA GLY A 121 3.03 -16.57 7.03
C GLY A 121 4.36 -17.08 6.46
N TYR A 122 5.23 -16.16 6.03
CA TYR A 122 6.57 -16.53 5.60
C TYR A 122 7.40 -17.14 6.73
N GLY A 123 7.33 -16.57 7.94
CA GLY A 123 8.01 -17.08 9.13
C GLY A 123 7.58 -18.49 9.51
N LEU A 124 6.29 -18.80 9.38
CA LEU A 124 5.74 -20.14 9.61
C LEU A 124 6.19 -21.16 8.55
N ILE A 125 6.31 -20.74 7.29
CA ILE A 125 6.73 -21.62 6.18
C ILE A 125 8.25 -21.86 6.19
N HIS A 126 9.04 -20.85 6.53
CA HIS A 126 10.51 -20.88 6.51
C HIS A 126 11.08 -20.87 7.93
N TRP A 127 10.50 -21.66 8.82
CA TRP A 127 10.81 -21.66 10.24
C TRP A 127 12.32 -21.82 10.52
N GLY A 128 12.86 -20.99 11.41
CA GLY A 128 14.29 -20.99 11.77
C GLY A 128 15.24 -20.41 10.71
N SER A 129 14.75 -19.99 9.54
CA SER A 129 15.60 -19.36 8.52
C SER A 129 16.18 -18.03 9.00
N THR A 130 17.44 -17.78 8.65
CA THR A 130 18.14 -16.50 8.88
C THR A 130 18.10 -15.58 7.68
N GLU A 131 17.45 -15.98 6.59
CA GLU A 131 17.29 -15.15 5.40
C GLU A 131 16.35 -13.98 5.71
N PRO A 132 16.84 -12.73 5.65
CA PRO A 132 16.03 -11.57 5.95
C PRO A 132 15.11 -11.24 4.77
N MET A 133 13.84 -10.96 5.07
CA MET A 133 12.90 -10.36 4.12
C MET A 133 12.80 -8.84 4.32
N VAL A 134 12.49 -8.16 3.23
CA VAL A 134 12.13 -6.74 3.21
C VAL A 134 11.05 -6.51 2.15
N GLY A 135 10.25 -5.46 2.32
CA GLY A 135 9.34 -4.97 1.30
C GLY A 135 7.89 -4.87 1.76
N ALA A 136 7.19 -3.92 1.15
CA ALA A 136 5.75 -3.70 1.31
C ALA A 136 4.86 -4.72 0.55
N SER A 137 5.46 -5.68 -0.15
CA SER A 137 4.78 -6.56 -1.10
C SER A 137 3.66 -7.39 -0.47
N GLY A 138 3.86 -7.92 0.74
CA GLY A 138 2.82 -8.66 1.46
C GLY A 138 1.56 -7.82 1.70
N ALA A 139 1.74 -6.55 2.08
CA ALA A 139 0.63 -5.62 2.25
C ALA A 139 -0.04 -5.28 0.91
N VAL A 140 0.74 -5.07 -0.15
CA VAL A 140 0.23 -4.81 -1.50
C VAL A 140 -0.55 -6.00 -2.06
N PHE A 141 -0.10 -7.24 -1.86
CA PHE A 141 -0.88 -8.42 -2.24
C PHE A 141 -2.18 -8.53 -1.46
N GLY A 142 -2.19 -8.12 -0.19
CA GLY A 142 -3.42 -7.98 0.59
C GLY A 142 -4.42 -6.99 -0.05
N LEU A 143 -3.93 -5.86 -0.60
CA LEU A 143 -4.77 -4.90 -1.35
C LEU A 143 -5.32 -5.50 -2.65
N ILE A 144 -4.57 -6.38 -3.33
CA ILE A 144 -5.02 -7.06 -4.55
C ILE A 144 -6.16 -8.05 -4.24
N GLY A 145 -6.14 -8.68 -3.06
CA GLY A 145 -7.15 -9.65 -2.64
C GLY A 145 -8.38 -9.08 -1.94
N ALA A 146 -8.43 -7.77 -1.71
CA ALA A 146 -9.51 -7.07 -0.99
C ALA A 146 -10.68 -6.69 -1.91
#